data_AF-A0A0M6XUI1-F1
#
_entry.id   AF-A0A0M6XUI1-F1
#
_cell.length_a   1.000
_cell.length_b   1.000
_cell.length_c   1.000
_cell.angle_alpha   90.00
_cell.angle_beta   90.00
_cell.angle_gamma   90.00
#
_symmetry.space_group_name_H-M   'P 1'
#
loop_
_entity.id
_entity.type
_entity.pdbx_description
1 polymer ?
#
loop_
_entity_poly.entity_id
_entity_poly.type
_entity_poly.pdbx_seq_one_letter_code
_entity_poly.pdbx_strand_id
1 'polypeptide(L)'
;MSQLSPLGDAFRPLDGAVVPMTTIQDTAAQAAADPVAGKTVAEIMGEIVWLMTQDPSARDMPIREIERIVMPAILTRAFHISYIRVEATGVLQPVSVELNRSLRAARADAEPGKDRLRFSLPRHVRDC
;
A
#
# COMPACT_ATOMS: atom_id res chain seq x y z
N MET A 1 -68.06 7.42 -5.58
CA MET A 1 -67.43 8.63 -6.13
C MET A 1 -66.44 9.15 -5.11
N SER A 2 -65.28 9.62 -5.59
CA SER A 2 -64.12 10.16 -4.86
C SER A 2 -63.12 9.14 -4.31
N GLN A 3 -62.19 8.74 -5.18
CA GLN A 3 -60.94 8.06 -4.82
C GLN A 3 -59.97 9.03 -4.15
N LEU A 4 -59.31 8.55 -3.08
CA LEU A 4 -58.11 9.10 -2.47
C LEU A 4 -56.88 8.53 -3.19
N SER A 5 -56.00 9.38 -3.71
CA SER A 5 -54.67 8.98 -4.19
C SER A 5 -53.67 8.98 -3.02
N PRO A 6 -52.92 7.89 -2.77
CA PRO A 6 -51.72 7.98 -1.95
C PRO A 6 -50.50 8.37 -2.81
N LEU A 7 -49.82 9.43 -2.38
CA LEU A 7 -48.47 9.80 -2.80
C LEU A 7 -47.51 8.67 -2.41
N GLY A 8 -46.95 7.95 -3.37
CA GLY A 8 -46.00 6.88 -3.08
C GLY A 8 -45.54 6.15 -4.32
N ASP A 9 -44.75 6.80 -5.17
CA ASP A 9 -43.98 6.09 -6.20
C ASP A 9 -42.82 6.96 -6.72
N ALA A 10 -41.70 6.94 -6.02
CA ALA A 10 -40.46 7.54 -6.49
C ALA A 10 -39.22 6.84 -5.93
N PHE A 11 -39.05 5.56 -6.30
CA PHE A 11 -37.70 4.99 -6.46
C PHE A 11 -37.74 3.86 -7.48
N ARG A 12 -37.67 4.21 -8.77
CA ARG A 12 -37.36 3.26 -9.83
C ARG A 12 -35.83 3.18 -9.98
N PRO A 13 -35.21 1.99 -9.90
CA PRO A 13 -33.84 1.83 -10.34
C PRO A 13 -33.78 1.99 -11.86
N LEU A 14 -32.88 2.86 -12.35
CA LEU A 14 -32.56 2.96 -13.77
C LEU A 14 -31.59 1.84 -14.13
N ASP A 15 -32.07 0.92 -14.97
CA ASP A 15 -31.28 -0.04 -15.70
C ASP A 15 -30.14 0.63 -16.50
N GLY A 16 -28.96 -0.01 -16.51
CA GLY A 16 -28.26 -0.26 -17.77
C GLY A 16 -27.24 0.75 -18.30
N ALA A 17 -26.45 1.44 -17.46
CA ALA A 17 -25.25 2.13 -17.94
C ALA A 17 -23.99 1.26 -17.73
N VAL A 18 -23.72 0.38 -18.70
CA VAL A 18 -22.46 -0.33 -18.83
C VAL A 18 -21.39 0.69 -19.23
N VAL A 19 -20.52 1.06 -18.30
CA VAL A 19 -19.30 1.83 -18.63
C VAL A 19 -18.34 0.89 -19.39
N PRO A 20 -17.83 1.28 -20.57
CA PRO A 20 -16.93 0.43 -21.33
C PRO A 20 -15.60 0.29 -20.57
N MET A 21 -15.34 -0.92 -20.09
CA MET A 21 -14.03 -1.36 -19.61
C MET A 21 -13.09 -1.36 -20.81
N THR A 22 -12.31 -0.28 -20.96
CA THR A 22 -11.24 -0.21 -21.96
C THR A 22 -10.22 -1.30 -21.64
N THR A 23 -10.23 -2.35 -22.44
CA THR A 23 -9.13 -3.29 -22.61
C THR A 23 -7.85 -2.52 -22.92
N ILE A 24 -6.93 -2.47 -21.96
CA ILE A 24 -5.50 -2.40 -22.28
C ILE A 24 -5.00 -3.84 -22.15
N GLN A 25 -4.93 -4.52 -23.29
CA GLN A 25 -4.07 -5.68 -23.44
C GLN A 25 -2.63 -5.18 -23.44
N ASP A 26 -1.86 -5.56 -22.43
CA ASP A 26 -0.41 -5.66 -22.57
C ASP A 26 -0.03 -7.14 -22.50
N THR A 27 0.21 -7.70 -23.69
CA THR A 27 0.88 -8.99 -23.84
C THR A 27 2.38 -8.72 -23.99
N ALA A 28 3.18 -9.47 -23.23
CA ALA A 28 4.62 -9.68 -23.38
C ALA A 28 5.58 -8.58 -22.86
N ALA A 29 5.79 -8.59 -21.54
CA ALA A 29 7.14 -8.69 -20.97
C ALA A 29 7.02 -9.14 -19.51
N GLN A 30 7.18 -10.45 -19.26
CA GLN A 30 7.38 -11.01 -17.92
C GLN A 30 8.78 -10.64 -17.40
N ALA A 31 9.11 -9.35 -17.39
CA ALA A 31 10.12 -8.84 -16.47
C ALA A 31 9.51 -9.01 -15.07
N ALA A 32 10.29 -9.47 -14.09
CA ALA A 32 9.83 -9.63 -12.72
C ALA A 32 9.12 -8.35 -12.26
N ALA A 33 7.78 -8.38 -12.30
CA ALA A 33 6.97 -7.21 -12.03
C ALA A 33 7.25 -6.81 -10.59
N ASP A 34 7.77 -5.61 -10.40
CA ASP A 34 7.95 -5.06 -9.06
C ASP A 34 6.57 -5.15 -8.37
N PRO A 35 6.44 -5.92 -7.28
CA PRO A 35 5.16 -6.13 -6.61
C PRO A 35 4.53 -4.84 -6.09
N VAL A 36 5.29 -3.73 -6.10
CA VAL A 36 4.86 -2.39 -5.73
C VAL A 36 4.33 -1.58 -6.93
N ALA A 37 4.68 -1.92 -8.17
CA ALA A 37 4.46 -1.06 -9.35
C ALA A 37 2.98 -0.80 -9.71
N GLY A 38 2.04 -1.59 -9.18
CA GLY A 38 0.60 -1.40 -9.37
C GLY A 38 -0.15 -0.91 -8.13
N LYS A 39 0.54 -0.67 -7.01
CA LYS A 39 -0.10 -0.33 -5.73
C LYS A 39 -0.31 1.17 -5.59
N THR A 40 -1.45 1.53 -5.03
CA THR A 40 -1.75 2.89 -4.60
C THR A 40 -0.87 3.29 -3.42
N VAL A 41 -0.70 4.60 -3.24
CA VAL A 41 -0.01 5.17 -2.08
C VAL A 41 -0.63 4.67 -0.76
N ALA A 42 -1.96 4.55 -0.71
CA ALA A 42 -2.67 4.07 0.48
C ALA A 42 -2.35 2.61 0.80
N GLU A 43 -2.27 1.74 -0.22
CA GLU A 43 -1.87 0.34 -0.03
C GLU A 43 -0.43 0.23 0.47
N ILE A 44 0.50 0.96 -0.16
CA ILE A 44 1.91 0.96 0.25
C ILE A 44 2.06 1.49 1.69
N MET A 45 1.37 2.58 2.02
CA MET A 45 1.37 3.13 3.37
C MET A 45 0.78 2.15 4.39
N GLY A 46 -0.31 1.48 4.04
CA GLY A 46 -0.93 0.45 4.88
C GLY A 46 0.00 -0.71 5.16
N GLU A 47 0.73 -1.20 4.16
CA GLU A 47 1.71 -2.29 4.31
C GLU A 47 2.90 -1.88 5.19
N ILE A 48 3.42 -0.66 5.01
CA ILE A 48 4.51 -0.13 5.83
C ILE A 48 4.05 0.01 7.28
N VAL A 49 2.90 0.63 7.51
CA VAL A 49 2.34 0.81 8.86
C VAL A 49 2.06 -0.54 9.50
N TRP A 50 1.52 -1.51 8.76
CA TRP A 50 1.33 -2.86 9.27
C TRP A 50 2.66 -3.47 9.73
N LEU A 51 3.73 -3.40 8.93
CA LEU A 51 5.06 -3.85 9.34
C LEU A 51 5.61 -3.09 10.57
N MET A 52 5.34 -1.79 10.67
CA MET A 52 5.73 -0.98 11.84
C MET A 52 5.02 -1.44 13.12
N THR A 53 3.75 -1.87 13.05
CA THR A 53 3.04 -2.39 14.24
C THR A 53 3.63 -3.70 14.77
N GLN A 54 4.34 -4.45 13.93
CA GLN A 54 5.02 -5.70 14.31
C GLN A 54 6.41 -5.44 14.94
N ASP A 55 6.94 -4.23 14.80
CA ASP A 55 8.22 -3.82 15.37
C ASP A 55 8.01 -3.09 16.71
N PRO A 56 8.53 -3.62 17.85
CA PRO A 56 8.39 -2.98 19.15
C PRO A 56 8.90 -1.53 19.20
N SER A 57 9.89 -1.19 18.37
CA SER A 57 10.48 0.15 18.34
C SER A 57 9.62 1.18 17.59
N ALA A 58 8.68 0.72 16.77
CA ALA A 58 7.86 1.57 15.90
C ALA A 58 6.36 1.51 16.21
N ARG A 59 5.89 0.50 16.95
CA ARG A 59 4.47 0.28 17.24
C ARG A 59 3.79 1.46 17.94
N ASP A 60 4.47 2.09 18.88
CA ASP A 60 3.92 3.19 19.69
C ASP A 60 4.28 4.57 19.12
N MET A 61 4.75 4.63 17.87
CA MET A 61 5.10 5.87 17.18
C MET A 61 3.84 6.69 16.85
N PRO A 62 3.80 8.00 17.15
CA PRO A 62 2.64 8.81 16.84
C PRO A 62 2.47 8.98 15.33
N ILE A 63 1.22 9.01 14.85
CA ILE A 63 0.88 9.11 13.42
C ILE A 63 1.60 10.26 12.73
N ARG A 64 1.73 11.42 13.39
CA ARG A 64 2.48 12.57 12.87
C ARG A 64 3.93 12.21 12.49
N GLU A 65 4.58 11.40 13.33
CA GLU A 65 5.96 10.98 13.09
C GLU A 65 6.03 9.94 11.97
N ILE A 66 5.05 9.03 11.91
CA ILE A 66 4.92 8.06 10.82
C ILE A 66 4.77 8.79 9.48
N GLU A 67 3.83 9.73 9.37
CA GLU A 67 3.62 10.53 8.16
C GLU A 67 4.90 11.28 7.76
N ARG A 68 5.59 11.89 8.72
CA ARG A 68 6.85 12.60 8.48
C ARG A 68 7.94 11.71 7.88
N ILE A 69 7.97 10.43 8.20
CA ILE A 69 8.98 9.47 7.75
C ILE A 69 8.56 8.78 6.44
N VAL A 70 7.33 8.28 6.41
CA VAL A 70 6.82 7.38 5.38
C VAL A 70 6.36 8.16 4.15
N MET A 71 5.64 9.27 4.35
CA MET A 71 5.07 10.04 3.23
C MET A 71 6.15 10.53 2.26
N PRO A 72 7.28 11.12 2.71
CA PRO A 72 8.32 11.55 1.78
C PRO A 72 8.98 10.36 1.07
N ALA A 73 9.23 9.25 1.78
CA ALA A 73 9.83 8.06 1.18
C ALA A 73 8.96 7.46 0.07
N ILE A 74 7.63 7.44 0.24
CA ILE A 74 6.69 7.00 -0.79
C ILE A 74 6.71 7.95 -1.99
N LEU A 75 6.64 9.26 -1.75
CA LEU A 75 6.64 10.28 -2.81
C LEU A 75 7.93 10.26 -3.64
N THR A 76 9.08 10.01 -3.02
CA THR A 76 10.37 9.92 -3.71
C THR A 76 10.68 8.50 -4.21
N ARG A 77 9.76 7.54 -4.05
CA ARG A 77 9.99 6.11 -4.31
C ARG A 77 11.30 5.58 -3.69
N ALA A 78 11.66 6.12 -2.54
CA ALA A 78 12.90 5.80 -1.82
C ALA A 78 12.65 4.73 -0.75
N PHE A 79 12.00 3.64 -1.15
CA PHE A 79 11.68 2.52 -0.28
C PHE A 79 11.80 1.20 -1.01
N HIS A 80 12.02 0.12 -0.26
CA HIS A 80 12.07 -1.24 -0.79
C HIS A 80 11.33 -2.19 0.14
N ILE A 81 10.27 -2.83 -0.36
CA ILE A 81 9.48 -3.82 0.39
C ILE A 81 9.84 -5.22 -0.13
N SER A 82 10.22 -6.10 0.78
CA SER A 82 10.47 -7.50 0.49
C SER A 82 9.22 -8.31 0.78
N TYR A 83 8.80 -9.14 -0.19
CA TYR A 83 7.63 -9.98 -0.08
C TYR A 83 8.03 -11.45 -0.04
N ILE A 84 7.23 -12.25 0.67
CA ILE A 84 7.23 -13.70 0.53
C ILE A 84 5.90 -14.12 -0.09
N ARG A 85 5.93 -15.17 -0.90
CA ARG A 85 4.71 -15.82 -1.35
C ARG A 85 4.33 -16.83 -0.29
N VAL A 86 3.14 -16.69 0.28
CA VAL A 86 2.59 -17.72 1.16
C VAL A 86 2.02 -18.83 0.29
N GLU A 87 2.61 -20.02 0.35
CA GLU A 87 2.25 -21.15 -0.50
C GLU A 87 0.78 -21.57 -0.35
N ALA A 88 0.25 -21.45 0.88
CA ALA A 88 -1.13 -21.84 1.19
C ALA A 88 -2.21 -20.98 0.51
N THR A 89 -1.95 -19.69 0.28
CA THR A 89 -2.93 -18.75 -0.29
C THR A 89 -2.51 -18.20 -1.65
N GLY A 90 -1.25 -18.39 -2.05
CA GLY A 90 -0.66 -17.79 -3.24
C GLY A 90 -0.51 -16.26 -3.15
N VAL A 91 -0.83 -15.64 -2.01
CA VAL A 91 -0.78 -14.18 -1.81
C VAL A 91 0.65 -13.75 -1.44
N LEU A 92 1.05 -12.59 -1.95
CA LEU A 92 2.31 -11.95 -1.57
C LEU A 92 2.12 -11.21 -0.25
N GLN A 93 2.86 -11.61 0.78
CA GLN A 93 2.86 -10.95 2.08
C GLN A 93 4.12 -10.11 2.26
N PRO A 94 4.00 -8.85 2.72
CA PRO A 94 5.17 -8.02 3.02
C PRO A 94 5.87 -8.56 4.28
N VAL A 95 7.20 -8.70 4.23
CA VAL A 95 8.00 -9.26 5.34
C VAL A 95 8.96 -8.25 5.93
N SER A 96 9.49 -7.37 5.08
CA SER A 96 10.32 -6.27 5.54
C SER A 96 10.19 -5.09 4.62
N VAL A 97 10.32 -3.90 5.19
CA VAL A 97 10.46 -2.66 4.44
C VAL A 97 11.72 -1.94 4.88
N GLU A 98 12.43 -1.40 3.90
CA GLU A 98 13.54 -0.49 4.08
C GLU A 98 13.16 0.87 3.53
N LEU A 99 13.15 1.87 4.41
CA LEU A 99 12.90 3.26 4.06
C LEU A 99 14.23 3.99 4.03
N ASN A 100 14.50 4.68 2.92
CA ASN A 100 15.66 5.54 2.83
C ASN A 100 15.22 6.96 3.20
N ARG A 101 15.54 7.41 4.42
CA ARG A 101 15.17 8.74 4.96
C ARG A 101 15.88 9.90 4.27
N SER A 102 16.76 9.64 3.32
CA SER A 102 17.52 10.68 2.63
C SER A 102 16.64 11.47 1.64
N LEU A 103 15.74 12.29 2.18
CA LEU A 103 15.36 13.57 1.54
C LEU A 103 16.60 14.43 1.23
N ARG A 104 17.69 14.16 1.97
CA ARG A 104 19.03 14.69 1.77
C ARG A 104 19.90 13.87 0.80
N ALA A 105 19.35 13.02 -0.05
CA ALA A 105 20.13 12.44 -1.16
C ALA A 105 20.72 13.52 -2.10
N ALA A 106 20.33 14.79 -1.95
CA ALA A 106 20.97 15.95 -2.57
C ALA A 106 22.16 16.55 -1.79
N ARG A 107 22.47 16.09 -0.56
CA ARG A 107 23.71 16.46 0.15
C ARG A 107 24.72 15.34 -0.02
N ALA A 108 25.84 15.68 -0.64
CA ALA A 108 26.96 14.79 -0.95
C ALA A 108 27.60 14.13 0.30
N ASP A 109 27.25 14.56 1.51
CA ASP A 109 27.86 14.13 2.77
C ASP A 109 27.05 13.06 3.53
N ALA A 110 25.95 12.54 2.96
CA ALA A 110 25.13 11.53 3.63
C ALA A 110 25.89 10.20 3.72
N GLU A 111 26.31 9.81 4.93
CA GLU A 111 26.97 8.52 5.14
C GLU A 111 26.03 7.35 4.79
N PRO A 112 26.46 6.41 3.94
CA PRO A 112 25.64 5.28 3.54
C PRO A 112 25.33 4.40 4.76
N GLY A 113 24.07 4.40 5.20
CA GLY A 113 23.56 3.49 6.23
C GLY A 113 22.98 4.13 7.49
N LYS A 114 23.28 5.40 7.80
CA LYS A 114 22.69 6.09 8.98
C LYS A 114 21.22 6.48 8.79
N ASP A 115 20.83 6.72 7.54
CA ASP A 115 19.47 7.18 7.19
C ASP A 115 18.56 6.05 6.71
N ARG A 116 18.90 4.78 6.97
CA ARG A 116 18.06 3.64 6.56
C ARG A 116 17.26 3.12 7.75
N LEU A 117 15.95 3.26 7.69
CA LEU A 117 15.05 2.59 8.64
C LEU A 117 14.63 1.26 8.05
N ARG A 118 14.68 0.21 8.87
CA ARG A 118 14.26 -1.13 8.49
C ARG A 118 13.24 -1.62 9.49
N PHE A 119 12.05 -1.95 8.99
CA PHE A 119 11.02 -2.64 9.76
C PHE A 119 10.88 -4.03 9.17
N SER A 120 10.88 -5.05 10.02
CA SER A 120 10.81 -6.43 9.54
C SER A 120 10.07 -7.31 10.52
N LEU A 121 9.34 -8.29 10.01
CA LEU A 121 8.64 -9.24 10.84
C LEU A 121 9.62 -9.97 11.77
N PRO A 122 9.25 -10.24 13.03
CA PRO A 122 10.04 -11.11 13.90
C PRO A 122 10.23 -12.49 13.24
N ARG A 123 11.38 -13.13 13.46
CA ARG A 123 11.67 -14.46 12.86
C ARG A 123 10.56 -15.48 13.13
N HIS A 124 10.02 -15.51 14.36
CA HIS A 124 8.95 -16.42 14.74
C HIS A 124 7.64 -16.23 13.96
N VAL A 125 7.38 -15.04 13.39
CA VAL A 125 6.18 -14.78 12.57
C VAL A 125 6.41 -15.19 11.10
N ARG A 126 7.67 -15.26 10.65
CA ARG A 126 8.02 -15.60 9.25
C ARG A 126 7.93 -17.10 8.96
N ASP A 127 8.03 -17.93 10.00
CA ASP A 127 8.14 -19.39 9.88
C ASP A 127 6.80 -20.12 10.14
N CYS A 128 5.68 -19.39 10.16
CA CYS A 128 4.33 -19.91 10.45
C CYS A 128 3.52 -20.21 9.18
#